data_AF-A0A1W9TSF4-F1
#
_entry.id   AF-A0A1W9TSF4-F1
#
_cell.length_a   1.000
_cell.length_b   1.000
_cell.length_c   1.000
_cell.angle_alpha   90.00
_cell.angle_beta   90.00
_cell.angle_gamma   90.00
#
_symmetry.space_group_name_H-M   'P 1'
#
loop_
_entity.id
_entity.type
_entity.pdbx_description
1 polymer ?
#
loop_
_entity_poly.entity_id
_entity_poly.type
_entity_poly.pdbx_seq_one_letter_code
_entity_poly.pdbx_strand_id
1 'polypeptide(L)'
;MSKNVVNKIDEFVKVKNVLISVSDKTGLDTFVPELIKNNPDLKIFSTGGTFSKIQEIIGSNANKNLIQVSDYTGQPETQGGLVKTLDFRIYLGLLTETYNKAHIDDINRTGSEIIDMVVVNLYPFKETIAKKGVTVEDARGNIDIGGPTMIRAAAKNFIRVTSVVNPEDYQMIVDELNKNSGKLSLELRFNMAKRAFEHTAKYDRSIADFLSETTFENVNKCYDKG
;
A
#
# COMPACT_ATOMS: atom_id res chain seq x y z
N MET A 1 -3.65 28.23 -1.46
CA MET A 1 -3.39 27.34 -0.31
C MET A 1 -1.96 27.57 0.15
N SER A 2 -1.73 27.92 1.43
CA SER A 2 -0.39 27.96 2.00
C SER A 2 0.17 26.53 2.05
N LYS A 3 1.43 26.34 1.64
CA LYS A 3 2.11 25.04 1.77
C LYS A 3 2.18 24.67 3.25
N ASN A 4 1.71 23.48 3.61
CA ASN A 4 1.95 22.95 4.95
C ASN A 4 3.45 22.65 5.10
N VAL A 5 4.11 23.24 6.10
CA VAL A 5 5.54 23.07 6.37
C VAL A 5 5.70 22.36 7.71
N VAL A 6 6.30 21.18 7.68
CA VAL A 6 6.53 20.36 8.88
C VAL A 6 7.89 20.68 9.47
N ASN A 7 7.91 21.19 10.69
CA ASN A 7 9.14 21.54 11.41
C ASN A 7 9.44 20.61 12.60
N LYS A 8 8.51 19.73 12.96
CA LYS A 8 8.65 18.79 14.07
C LYS A 8 8.19 17.40 13.63
N ILE A 9 9.05 16.42 13.83
CA ILE A 9 8.84 15.01 13.46
C ILE A 9 9.42 14.10 14.55
N ASP A 10 9.07 12.82 14.48
CA ASP A 10 9.68 11.78 15.30
C ASP A 10 10.80 11.10 14.50
N GLU A 11 11.99 11.00 15.09
CA GLU A 11 13.09 10.23 14.48
C GLU A 11 12.68 8.76 14.34
N PHE A 12 12.17 8.17 15.43
CA PHE A 12 11.71 6.78 15.47
C PHE A 12 10.20 6.70 15.61
N VAL A 13 9.54 6.03 14.65
CA VAL A 13 8.08 5.82 14.66
C VAL A 13 7.78 4.37 14.98
N LYS A 14 6.93 4.13 16.01
CA LYS A 14 6.48 2.78 16.37
C LYS A 14 5.44 2.30 15.37
N VAL A 15 5.60 1.07 14.88
CA VAL A 15 4.64 0.46 13.94
C VAL A 15 3.48 -0.12 14.75
N LYS A 16 2.29 0.48 14.63
CA LYS A 16 1.06 0.03 15.30
C LYS A 16 0.00 -0.44 14.32
N ASN A 17 -0.11 0.23 13.19
CA ASN A 17 -1.11 -0.06 12.18
C ASN A 17 -0.42 -0.24 10.81
N VAL A 18 -0.62 -1.37 10.16
CA VAL A 18 -0.03 -1.72 8.86
C VAL A 18 -1.12 -2.00 7.84
N LEU A 19 -1.01 -1.45 6.64
CA LEU A 19 -1.87 -1.80 5.51
C LEU A 19 -1.10 -2.69 4.54
N ILE A 20 -1.54 -3.93 4.35
CA ILE A 20 -0.88 -4.91 3.47
C ILE A 20 -1.82 -5.28 2.32
N SER A 21 -1.42 -4.97 1.10
CA SER A 21 -2.13 -5.35 -0.14
C SER A 21 -1.12 -5.69 -1.21
N VAL A 22 -0.81 -6.98 -1.36
CA VAL A 22 0.27 -7.46 -2.24
C VAL A 22 -0.22 -8.49 -3.25
N SER A 23 0.25 -8.35 -4.48
CA SER A 23 0.08 -9.36 -5.53
C SER A 23 1.03 -10.53 -5.29
N ASP A 24 2.33 -10.26 -5.16
CA ASP A 24 3.35 -11.23 -4.76
C ASP A 24 3.36 -11.39 -3.23
N LYS A 25 3.13 -12.62 -2.77
CA LYS A 25 3.00 -12.98 -1.35
C LYS A 25 4.28 -13.56 -0.77
N THR A 26 5.37 -13.56 -1.53
CA THR A 26 6.68 -14.04 -1.10
C THR A 26 7.11 -13.36 0.21
N GLY A 27 7.58 -14.17 1.16
CA GLY A 27 8.11 -13.71 2.46
C GLY A 27 7.07 -13.26 3.49
N LEU A 28 5.77 -13.21 3.17
CA LEU A 28 4.74 -12.81 4.15
C LEU A 28 4.65 -13.76 5.34
N ASP A 29 4.91 -15.04 5.13
CA ASP A 29 4.93 -16.11 6.13
C ASP A 29 6.00 -15.89 7.21
N THR A 30 7.06 -15.15 6.91
CA THR A 30 8.08 -14.74 7.88
C THR A 30 7.85 -13.31 8.37
N PHE A 31 7.51 -12.40 7.45
CA PHE A 31 7.39 -10.97 7.74
C PHE A 31 6.22 -10.66 8.71
N VAL A 32 5.04 -11.23 8.47
CA VAL A 32 3.86 -10.96 9.30
C VAL A 32 4.04 -11.41 10.76
N PRO A 33 4.52 -12.64 11.04
CA PRO A 33 4.80 -13.04 12.42
C PRO A 33 5.82 -12.16 13.13
N GLU A 34 6.89 -11.72 12.46
CA GLU A 34 7.89 -10.82 13.06
C GLU A 34 7.32 -9.41 13.34
N LEU A 35 6.42 -8.89 12.50
CA LEU A 35 5.69 -7.66 12.79
C LEU A 35 4.85 -7.78 14.08
N ILE A 36 4.10 -8.87 14.22
CA ILE A 36 3.25 -9.13 15.40
C ILE A 36 4.10 -9.37 16.66
N LYS A 37 5.22 -10.07 16.53
CA LYS A 37 6.17 -10.29 17.63
C LYS A 37 6.74 -8.97 18.16
N ASN A 38 7.06 -8.02 17.28
CA ASN A 38 7.56 -6.69 17.67
C ASN A 38 6.47 -5.81 18.30
N ASN A 39 5.20 -6.05 17.99
CA ASN A 39 4.07 -5.37 18.60
C ASN A 39 2.84 -6.29 18.66
N PRO A 40 2.58 -6.98 19.78
CA PRO A 40 1.46 -7.94 19.90
C PRO A 40 0.06 -7.34 19.68
N ASP A 41 -0.07 -6.01 19.77
CA ASP A 41 -1.32 -5.27 19.56
C ASP A 41 -1.36 -4.56 18.19
N LEU A 42 -0.46 -4.94 17.28
CA LEU A 42 -0.44 -4.46 15.91
C LEU A 42 -1.76 -4.76 15.20
N LYS A 43 -2.33 -3.78 14.50
CA LYS A 43 -3.44 -4.00 13.57
C LYS A 43 -2.92 -4.06 12.14
N ILE A 44 -3.32 -5.08 11.40
CA ILE A 44 -3.03 -5.30 10.00
C ILE A 44 -4.35 -5.15 9.24
N PHE A 45 -4.41 -4.16 8.37
CA PHE A 45 -5.52 -3.96 7.43
C PHE A 45 -5.15 -4.67 6.12
N SER A 46 -6.05 -5.49 5.56
CA SER A 46 -5.77 -6.18 4.30
C SER A 46 -7.00 -6.40 3.42
N THR A 47 -6.76 -6.76 2.16
CA THR A 47 -7.79 -6.91 1.10
C THR A 47 -7.72 -8.28 0.44
N GLY A 48 -8.87 -8.83 0.02
CA GLY A 48 -8.96 -9.98 -0.89
C GLY A 48 -8.00 -11.13 -0.57
N GLY A 49 -7.30 -11.63 -1.58
CA GLY A 49 -6.37 -12.76 -1.42
C GLY A 49 -5.16 -12.49 -0.51
N THR A 50 -4.79 -11.23 -0.26
CA THR A 50 -3.78 -10.90 0.75
C THR A 50 -4.32 -11.13 2.16
N PHE A 51 -5.57 -10.73 2.43
CA PHE A 51 -6.24 -10.97 3.70
C PHE A 51 -6.31 -12.47 4.00
N SER A 52 -6.80 -13.27 3.05
CA SER A 52 -6.87 -14.73 3.22
C SER A 52 -5.51 -15.34 3.52
N LYS A 53 -4.45 -14.91 2.82
CA LYS A 53 -3.11 -15.43 3.06
C LYS A 53 -2.58 -15.08 4.45
N ILE A 54 -2.80 -13.84 4.90
CA ILE A 54 -2.40 -13.40 6.24
C ILE A 54 -3.20 -14.14 7.31
N GLN A 55 -4.48 -14.39 7.07
CA GLN A 55 -5.33 -15.18 7.97
C GLN A 55 -4.81 -16.62 8.12
N GLU A 56 -4.37 -17.26 7.03
CA GLU A 56 -3.71 -18.58 7.09
C GLU A 56 -2.42 -18.55 7.93
N ILE A 57 -1.60 -17.50 7.77
CA ILE A 57 -0.32 -17.35 8.48
C ILE A 57 -0.54 -17.15 9.99
N ILE A 58 -1.51 -16.31 10.38
CA ILE A 58 -1.76 -15.97 11.79
C ILE A 58 -2.62 -17.04 12.49
N GLY A 59 -3.47 -17.74 11.74
CA GLY A 59 -4.33 -18.80 12.26
C GLY A 59 -5.39 -18.27 13.25
N SER A 60 -5.58 -18.97 14.36
CA SER A 60 -6.64 -18.66 15.35
C SER A 60 -6.53 -17.27 15.98
N ASN A 61 -5.36 -16.63 15.93
CA ASN A 61 -5.14 -15.28 16.44
C ASN A 61 -5.52 -14.18 15.44
N ALA A 62 -5.96 -14.53 14.21
CA ALA A 62 -6.25 -13.55 13.17
C ALA A 62 -7.24 -12.48 13.61
N ASN A 63 -8.28 -12.85 14.38
CA ASN A 63 -9.29 -11.90 14.88
C ASN A 63 -8.71 -10.80 15.79
N LYS A 64 -7.50 -10.99 16.35
CA LYS A 64 -6.83 -9.99 17.19
C LYS A 64 -6.11 -8.93 16.35
N ASN A 65 -5.44 -9.36 15.27
CA ASN A 65 -4.47 -8.52 14.56
C ASN A 65 -4.86 -8.22 13.11
N LEU A 66 -5.86 -8.89 12.52
CA LEU A 66 -6.21 -8.77 11.10
C LEU A 66 -7.61 -8.17 10.92
N ILE A 67 -7.69 -7.11 10.13
CA ILE A 67 -8.91 -6.35 9.84
C ILE A 67 -9.09 -6.31 8.33
N GLN A 68 -10.28 -6.67 7.85
CA GLN A 68 -10.59 -6.56 6.44
C GLN A 68 -10.81 -5.09 6.09
N VAL A 69 -10.20 -4.62 5.00
CA VAL A 69 -10.33 -3.21 4.58
C VAL A 69 -11.77 -2.83 4.28
N SER A 70 -12.62 -3.73 3.79
CA SER A 70 -14.05 -3.46 3.62
C SER A 70 -14.78 -3.25 4.95
N ASP A 71 -14.38 -3.95 6.00
CA ASP A 71 -15.01 -3.83 7.32
C ASP A 71 -14.59 -2.51 7.99
N TYR A 72 -13.31 -2.16 7.85
CA TYR A 72 -12.83 -0.83 8.22
C TYR A 72 -13.58 0.24 7.40
N THR A 73 -13.58 0.04 6.08
CA THR A 73 -14.25 0.66 4.93
C THR A 73 -15.71 1.08 5.01
N GLY A 74 -16.54 0.17 5.50
CA GLY A 74 -17.96 0.17 5.15
C GLY A 74 -18.24 0.08 3.63
N GLN A 75 -17.22 0.11 2.76
CA GLN A 75 -17.37 0.06 1.31
C GLN A 75 -17.23 -1.39 0.84
N PRO A 76 -18.30 -1.99 0.28
CA PRO A 76 -18.18 -3.29 -0.37
C PRO A 76 -17.33 -3.16 -1.64
N GLU A 77 -16.57 -4.21 -1.97
CA GLU A 77 -15.77 -4.21 -3.20
C GLU A 77 -16.68 -4.09 -4.42
N THR A 78 -16.43 -3.07 -5.25
CA THR A 78 -17.10 -2.94 -6.56
C THR A 78 -16.73 -4.12 -7.46
N GLN A 79 -17.62 -4.50 -8.39
CA GLN A 79 -17.30 -5.54 -9.38
C GLN A 79 -15.96 -5.24 -10.09
N GLY A 80 -15.10 -6.25 -10.19
CA GLY A 80 -13.74 -6.10 -10.71
C GLY A 80 -12.73 -5.49 -9.74
N GLY A 81 -13.10 -5.23 -8.48
CA GLY A 81 -12.18 -4.77 -7.43
C GLY A 81 -11.62 -3.36 -7.64
N LEU A 82 -12.24 -2.56 -8.51
CA LEU A 82 -11.75 -1.25 -8.96
C LEU A 82 -11.60 -0.23 -7.83
N VAL A 83 -12.55 -0.21 -6.89
CA VAL A 83 -12.58 0.75 -5.78
C VAL A 83 -12.70 0.00 -4.46
N LYS A 84 -11.54 -0.31 -3.86
CA LYS A 84 -11.43 -1.00 -2.56
C LYS A 84 -10.64 -0.22 -1.50
N THR A 85 -9.60 0.49 -1.92
CA THR A 85 -8.67 1.23 -1.04
C THR A 85 -8.66 2.73 -1.33
N LEU A 86 -9.49 3.19 -2.27
CA LEU A 86 -9.69 4.60 -2.60
C LEU A 86 -10.68 5.26 -1.62
N ASP A 87 -10.41 5.13 -0.32
CA ASP A 87 -11.27 5.63 0.76
C ASP A 87 -10.54 6.71 1.58
N PHE A 88 -11.23 7.79 1.89
CA PHE A 88 -10.64 8.95 2.56
C PHE A 88 -10.07 8.61 3.95
N ARG A 89 -10.59 7.61 4.66
CA ARG A 89 -10.10 7.24 5.99
C ARG A 89 -8.73 6.58 5.92
N ILE A 90 -8.46 5.81 4.87
CA ILE A 90 -7.13 5.29 4.58
C ILE A 90 -6.17 6.45 4.33
N TYR A 91 -6.53 7.41 3.48
CA TYR A 91 -5.63 8.53 3.14
C TYR A 91 -5.45 9.56 4.25
N LEU A 92 -6.47 9.81 5.08
CA LEU A 92 -6.31 10.55 6.32
C LEU A 92 -5.32 9.83 7.24
N GLY A 93 -5.48 8.51 7.38
CA GLY A 93 -4.57 7.65 8.13
C GLY A 93 -3.12 7.70 7.63
N LEU A 94 -2.90 7.76 6.32
CA LEU A 94 -1.57 7.81 5.70
C LEU A 94 -0.94 9.21 5.75
N LEU A 95 -1.71 10.26 5.46
CA LEU A 95 -1.20 11.61 5.23
C LEU A 95 -1.23 12.51 6.47
N THR A 96 -1.78 12.03 7.59
CA THR A 96 -1.74 12.74 8.88
C THR A 96 -0.32 12.91 9.40
N GLU A 97 -0.07 14.07 10.01
CA GLU A 97 1.20 14.45 10.62
C GLU A 97 1.02 14.46 12.14
N THR A 98 1.97 13.89 12.87
CA THR A 98 1.86 13.67 14.33
C THR A 98 1.60 14.96 15.12
N TYR A 99 2.27 16.04 14.76
CA TYR A 99 2.27 17.30 15.51
C TYR A 99 1.36 18.38 14.91
N ASN A 100 0.49 18.01 13.97
CA ASN A 100 -0.48 18.92 13.37
C ASN A 100 -1.85 18.72 14.01
N LYS A 101 -2.28 19.66 14.85
CA LYS A 101 -3.55 19.57 15.59
C LYS A 101 -4.75 19.38 14.67
N ALA A 102 -4.81 20.10 13.54
CA ALA A 102 -5.93 19.98 12.61
C ALA A 102 -6.01 18.57 12.00
N HIS A 103 -4.86 17.95 11.68
CA HIS A 103 -4.84 16.58 11.18
C HIS A 103 -5.32 15.58 12.24
N ILE A 104 -4.90 15.75 13.51
CA ILE A 104 -5.37 14.89 14.61
C ILE A 104 -6.88 15.06 14.87
N ASP A 105 -7.38 16.29 14.79
CA ASP A 105 -8.82 16.57 14.92
C ASP A 105 -9.63 15.89 13.79
N ASP A 106 -9.11 15.87 12.56
CA ASP A 106 -9.72 15.16 11.42
C ASP A 106 -9.71 13.64 11.58
N ILE A 107 -8.63 13.07 12.12
CA ILE A 107 -8.56 11.64 12.46
C ILE A 107 -9.68 11.29 13.46
N ASN A 108 -9.79 12.06 14.54
CA ASN A 108 -10.79 11.83 15.58
C ASN A 108 -12.22 12.02 15.06
N ARG A 109 -12.46 13.09 14.30
CA ARG A 109 -13.78 13.42 13.73
C ARG A 109 -14.30 12.35 12.77
N THR A 110 -13.40 11.72 12.02
CA THR A 110 -13.78 10.71 11.02
C THR A 110 -13.68 9.27 11.51
N GLY A 111 -13.17 9.05 12.74
CA GLY A 111 -12.88 7.72 13.25
C GLY A 111 -11.84 6.98 12.40
N SER A 112 -10.91 7.74 11.80
CA SER A 112 -9.83 7.15 10.99
C SER A 112 -8.73 6.56 11.88
N GLU A 113 -7.96 5.63 11.35
CA GLU A 113 -6.85 4.99 12.04
C GLU A 113 -5.55 5.54 11.43
N ILE A 114 -4.59 5.94 12.26
CA ILE A 114 -3.27 6.36 11.79
C ILE A 114 -2.54 5.13 11.25
N ILE A 115 -2.00 5.15 10.02
CA ILE A 115 -1.34 3.98 9.40
C ILE A 115 0.17 4.22 9.34
N ASP A 116 1.00 3.39 9.99
CA ASP A 116 2.44 3.61 10.14
C ASP A 116 3.28 2.93 9.06
N MET A 117 2.72 1.92 8.41
CA MET A 117 3.40 1.18 7.34
C MET A 117 2.39 0.74 6.27
N VAL A 118 2.82 0.85 5.01
CA VAL A 118 2.13 0.31 3.85
C VAL A 118 3.03 -0.72 3.19
N VAL A 119 2.51 -1.90 2.92
CA VAL A 119 3.21 -2.99 2.25
C VAL A 119 2.40 -3.34 1.00
N VAL A 120 2.85 -2.83 -0.14
CA VAL A 120 2.15 -2.93 -1.42
C VAL A 120 3.16 -3.18 -2.52
N ASN A 121 3.05 -4.32 -3.19
CA ASN A 121 3.71 -4.57 -4.47
C ASN A 121 2.64 -4.65 -5.56
N LEU A 122 2.95 -4.05 -6.71
CA LEU A 122 2.01 -3.97 -7.82
C LEU A 122 2.05 -5.25 -8.64
N TYR A 123 0.89 -5.68 -9.16
CA TYR A 123 0.88 -6.74 -10.15
C TYR A 123 1.74 -6.31 -11.35
N PRO A 124 2.61 -7.19 -11.89
CA PRO A 124 3.51 -6.77 -12.95
C PRO A 124 2.72 -6.49 -14.24
N PHE A 125 2.41 -5.22 -14.49
CA PHE A 125 1.78 -4.78 -15.74
C PHE A 125 2.59 -5.24 -16.95
N LYS A 126 3.93 -5.21 -16.85
CA LYS A 126 4.86 -5.78 -17.84
C LYS A 126 4.61 -7.25 -18.16
N GLU A 127 4.31 -8.07 -17.16
CA GLU A 127 4.00 -9.49 -17.40
C GLU A 127 2.65 -9.66 -18.08
N THR A 128 1.69 -8.79 -17.79
CA THR A 128 0.38 -8.80 -18.47
C THR A 128 0.53 -8.53 -19.96
N ILE A 129 1.23 -7.44 -20.31
CA ILE A 129 1.40 -7.03 -21.71
C ILE A 129 2.37 -7.93 -22.48
N ALA A 130 3.17 -8.76 -21.80
CA ALA A 130 4.02 -9.77 -22.43
C ALA A 130 3.26 -11.05 -22.84
N LYS A 131 2.02 -11.25 -22.37
CA LYS A 131 1.21 -12.44 -22.70
C LYS A 131 0.87 -12.43 -24.19
N LYS A 132 1.04 -13.58 -24.84
CA LYS A 132 0.68 -13.76 -26.26
C LYS A 132 -0.82 -13.53 -26.43
N GLY A 133 -1.18 -12.63 -27.36
CA GLY A 133 -2.58 -12.32 -27.66
C GLY A 133 -3.27 -11.39 -26.66
N VAL A 134 -2.50 -10.71 -25.79
CA VAL A 134 -3.06 -9.68 -24.90
C VAL A 134 -3.78 -8.60 -25.72
N THR A 135 -5.01 -8.28 -25.33
CA THR A 135 -5.79 -7.21 -25.95
C THR A 135 -5.54 -5.87 -25.26
N VAL A 136 -5.99 -4.78 -25.88
CA VAL A 136 -5.96 -3.45 -25.23
C VAL A 136 -6.82 -3.45 -23.97
N GLU A 137 -7.96 -4.15 -24.00
CA GLU A 137 -8.86 -4.27 -22.84
C GLU A 137 -8.21 -5.06 -21.70
N ASP A 138 -7.50 -6.15 -22.00
CA ASP A 138 -6.75 -6.91 -20.98
C ASP A 138 -5.69 -6.04 -20.30
N ALA A 139 -4.93 -5.28 -21.09
CA ALA A 139 -3.94 -4.35 -20.53
C ALA A 139 -4.62 -3.26 -19.70
N ARG A 140 -5.65 -2.58 -20.24
CA ARG A 140 -6.40 -1.52 -19.56
C ARG A 140 -6.99 -2.01 -18.24
N GLY A 141 -7.58 -3.20 -18.21
CA GLY A 141 -8.18 -3.81 -17.02
C GLY A 141 -7.17 -4.17 -15.93
N ASN A 142 -5.88 -4.30 -16.25
CA ASN A 142 -4.80 -4.61 -15.31
C ASN A 142 -4.01 -3.37 -14.84
N ILE A 143 -4.43 -2.16 -15.22
CA ILE A 143 -3.86 -0.92 -14.67
C ILE A 143 -4.38 -0.73 -13.24
N ASP A 144 -3.47 -0.80 -12.27
CA ASP A 144 -3.76 -0.59 -10.86
C ASP A 144 -3.81 0.91 -10.54
N ILE A 145 -4.88 1.32 -9.86
CA ILE A 145 -5.07 2.68 -9.36
C ILE A 145 -4.81 2.75 -7.85
N GLY A 146 -5.33 1.78 -7.09
CA GLY A 146 -5.27 1.78 -5.64
C GLY A 146 -3.85 1.58 -5.13
N GLY A 147 -3.12 0.62 -5.70
CA GLY A 147 -1.74 0.31 -5.33
C GLY A 147 -0.81 1.52 -5.42
N PRO A 148 -0.64 2.14 -6.61
CA PRO A 148 0.21 3.31 -6.77
C PRO A 148 -0.23 4.49 -5.89
N THR A 149 -1.53 4.68 -5.67
CA THR A 149 -2.04 5.77 -4.81
C THR A 149 -1.62 5.57 -3.36
N MET A 150 -1.76 4.36 -2.81
CA MET A 150 -1.31 4.03 -1.44
C MET A 150 0.21 4.16 -1.29
N ILE A 151 0.98 3.62 -2.24
CA ILE A 151 2.44 3.70 -2.25
C ILE A 151 2.89 5.18 -2.22
N ARG A 152 2.35 6.00 -3.13
CA ARG A 152 2.73 7.43 -3.21
C ARG A 152 2.31 8.21 -1.97
N ALA A 153 1.14 7.92 -1.40
CA ALA A 153 0.68 8.58 -0.17
C ALA A 153 1.60 8.26 1.02
N ALA A 154 1.95 6.98 1.20
CA ALA A 154 2.89 6.55 2.23
C ALA A 154 4.29 7.13 2.02
N ALA A 155 4.83 7.01 0.80
CA ALA A 155 6.16 7.51 0.45
C ALA A 155 6.26 9.04 0.56
N LYS A 156 5.21 9.80 0.24
CA LYS A 156 5.15 11.25 0.47
C LYS A 156 5.32 11.58 1.96
N ASN A 157 4.65 10.84 2.83
CA ASN A 157 4.68 11.07 4.27
C ASN A 157 5.75 10.24 4.98
N PHE A 158 6.92 10.04 4.35
CA PHE A 158 8.04 9.25 4.92
C PHE A 158 8.52 9.72 6.29
N ILE A 159 8.24 10.99 6.63
CA ILE A 159 8.50 11.53 7.96
C ILE A 159 7.75 10.76 9.06
N ARG A 160 6.68 10.04 8.72
CA ARG A 160 5.91 9.17 9.62
C ARG A 160 5.73 7.74 9.12
N VAL A 161 5.47 7.54 7.82
CA VAL A 161 5.03 6.26 7.24
C VAL A 161 6.17 5.53 6.54
N THR A 162 6.21 4.20 6.68
CA THR A 162 7.11 3.34 5.92
C THR A 162 6.39 2.78 4.69
N SER A 163 6.93 2.98 3.48
CA SER A 163 6.35 2.47 2.23
C SER A 163 7.18 1.31 1.66
N VAL A 164 6.71 0.08 1.84
CA VAL A 164 7.42 -1.14 1.45
C VAL A 164 6.83 -1.69 0.15
N VAL A 165 7.67 -1.88 -0.86
CA VAL A 165 7.23 -2.28 -2.22
C VAL A 165 7.88 -3.55 -2.75
N ASN A 166 8.88 -4.09 -2.04
CA ASN A 166 9.63 -5.27 -2.46
C ASN A 166 9.82 -6.22 -1.26
N PRO A 167 9.47 -7.52 -1.39
CA PRO A 167 9.73 -8.53 -0.37
C PRO A 167 11.19 -8.64 0.07
N GLU A 168 12.16 -8.31 -0.81
CA GLU A 168 13.59 -8.34 -0.48
C GLU A 168 13.96 -7.37 0.66
N ASP A 169 13.16 -6.33 0.89
CA ASP A 169 13.40 -5.35 1.95
C ASP A 169 12.86 -5.82 3.33
N TYR A 170 12.09 -6.91 3.40
CA TYR A 170 11.44 -7.36 4.63
C TYR A 170 12.42 -7.67 5.76
N GLN A 171 13.54 -8.35 5.45
CA GLN A 171 14.51 -8.73 6.48
C GLN A 171 15.15 -7.50 7.14
N MET A 172 15.55 -6.51 6.33
CA MET A 172 16.12 -5.25 6.84
C MET A 172 15.14 -4.52 7.77
N ILE A 173 13.85 -4.49 7.42
CA ILE A 173 12.81 -3.87 8.23
C ILE A 173 12.65 -4.61 9.56
N VAL A 174 12.61 -5.94 9.51
CA VAL A 174 12.49 -6.79 10.72
C VAL A 174 13.69 -6.59 11.65
N ASP A 175 14.91 -6.57 11.10
CA ASP A 175 16.13 -6.36 11.88
C ASP A 175 16.11 -5.00 12.60
N GLU A 176 15.65 -3.96 11.92
CA GLU A 176 15.54 -2.63 12.52
C GLU A 176 14.44 -2.54 13.58
N LEU A 177 13.28 -3.17 13.35
CA LEU A 177 12.21 -3.26 14.35
C LEU A 177 12.72 -3.96 15.62
N ASN A 178 13.40 -5.10 15.46
CA ASN A 178 13.96 -5.88 16.55
C ASN A 178 14.98 -5.04 17.35
N LYS A 179 15.84 -4.29 16.66
CA LYS A 179 16.85 -3.42 17.30
C LYS A 179 16.23 -2.24 18.04
N ASN A 180 15.13 -1.68 17.54
CA ASN A 180 14.58 -0.39 17.99
C ASN A 180 13.24 -0.51 18.72
N SER A 181 12.95 -1.69 19.33
CA SER A 181 11.72 -1.92 20.11
C SER A 181 10.43 -1.67 19.31
N GLY A 182 10.37 -2.22 18.09
CA GLY A 182 9.25 -2.09 17.17
C GLY A 182 9.12 -0.73 16.51
N LYS A 183 10.21 0.05 16.44
CA LYS A 183 10.25 1.38 15.80
C LYS A 183 11.17 1.36 14.57
N LEU A 184 10.85 2.20 13.60
CA LEU A 184 11.67 2.42 12.41
C LEU A 184 12.24 3.84 12.42
N SER A 185 13.48 4.03 11.99
CA SER A 185 14.15 5.34 11.92
C SER A 185 13.66 6.18 10.74
N LEU A 186 13.93 7.49 10.79
CA LEU A 186 13.64 8.39 9.67
C LEU A 186 14.46 8.00 8.44
N GLU A 187 15.72 7.59 8.66
CA GLU A 187 16.63 7.14 7.61
C GLU A 187 16.05 5.97 6.81
N LEU A 188 15.58 4.92 7.50
CA LEU A 188 14.95 3.78 6.83
C LEU A 188 13.69 4.21 6.08
N ARG A 189 12.80 4.99 6.72
CA ARG A 189 11.55 5.44 6.07
C ARG A 189 11.83 6.26 4.82
N PHE A 190 12.83 7.14 4.84
CA PHE A 190 13.25 7.90 3.68
C PHE A 190 13.86 7.01 2.58
N ASN A 191 14.68 6.01 2.95
CA ASN A 191 15.21 5.03 2.01
C ASN A 191 14.10 4.21 1.34
N MET A 192 13.09 3.80 2.09
CA MET A 192 11.90 3.13 1.57
C MET A 192 11.08 4.03 0.64
N ALA A 193 10.94 5.31 0.95
CA ALA A 193 10.25 6.27 0.09
C ALA A 193 10.94 6.46 -1.27
N LYS A 194 12.28 6.49 -1.31
CA LYS A 194 13.03 6.51 -2.58
C LYS A 194 12.70 5.28 -3.44
N ARG A 195 12.73 4.09 -2.85
CA ARG A 195 12.41 2.82 -3.53
C ARG A 195 10.95 2.80 -4.02
N ALA A 196 10.03 3.28 -3.19
CA ALA A 196 8.62 3.37 -3.50
C ALA A 196 8.32 4.27 -4.71
N PHE A 197 8.89 5.49 -4.75
CA PHE A 197 8.71 6.38 -5.90
C PHE A 197 9.36 5.82 -7.17
N GLU A 198 10.54 5.21 -7.07
CA GLU A 198 11.19 4.52 -8.20
C GLU A 198 10.31 3.38 -8.73
N HIS A 199 9.69 2.59 -7.84
CA HIS A 199 8.79 1.51 -8.22
C HIS A 199 7.57 2.04 -9.00
N THR A 200 6.93 3.11 -8.51
CA THR A 200 5.79 3.72 -9.22
C THR A 200 6.19 4.40 -10.53
N ALA A 201 7.39 5.00 -10.61
CA ALA A 201 7.89 5.59 -11.84
C ALA A 201 8.10 4.53 -12.94
N LYS A 202 8.68 3.37 -12.58
CA LYS A 202 8.82 2.23 -13.49
C LYS A 202 7.46 1.67 -13.93
N TYR A 203 6.50 1.61 -13.01
CA TYR A 203 5.14 1.16 -13.30
C TYR A 203 4.47 2.06 -14.35
N ASP A 204 4.43 3.37 -14.09
CA ASP A 204 3.83 4.35 -15.01
C ASP A 204 4.56 4.40 -16.36
N ARG A 205 5.90 4.27 -16.38
CA ARG A 205 6.67 4.17 -17.63
C ARG A 205 6.20 2.98 -18.47
N SER A 206 5.96 1.84 -17.85
CA SER A 206 5.50 0.63 -18.56
C SER A 206 4.12 0.83 -19.19
N ILE A 207 3.21 1.52 -18.48
CA ILE A 207 1.89 1.88 -19.01
C ILE A 207 2.03 2.87 -20.17
N ALA A 208 2.85 3.91 -19.99
CA ALA A 208 3.06 4.93 -21.01
C ALA A 208 3.68 4.37 -22.29
N ASP A 209 4.64 3.45 -22.17
CA ASP A 209 5.24 2.74 -23.31
C ASP A 209 4.17 1.93 -24.06
N PHE A 210 3.41 1.10 -23.34
CA PHE A 210 2.34 0.29 -23.94
C PHE A 210 1.32 1.14 -24.69
N LEU A 211 0.84 2.24 -24.08
CA LEU A 211 -0.14 3.14 -24.71
C LEU A 211 0.45 3.86 -25.92
N SER A 212 1.74 4.24 -25.88
CA SER A 212 2.42 4.89 -27.01
C SER A 212 2.58 3.97 -28.22
N GLU A 213 2.75 2.67 -27.99
CA GLU A 213 2.88 1.65 -29.05
C GLU A 213 1.51 1.15 -29.55
N THR A 214 0.44 1.45 -28.81
CA THR A 214 -0.93 1.02 -29.14
C THR A 214 -1.55 1.92 -30.20
N THR A 215 -1.97 1.34 -31.32
CA THR A 215 -2.71 2.06 -32.36
C THR A 215 -4.18 2.22 -31.99
N PHE A 216 -4.81 3.32 -32.45
CA PHE A 216 -6.24 3.53 -32.23
C PHE A 216 -7.11 2.46 -32.92
N GLU A 217 -6.62 1.83 -33.98
CA GLU A 217 -7.28 0.68 -34.60
C GLU A 217 -7.38 -0.51 -33.63
N ASN A 218 -6.31 -0.82 -32.90
CA ASN A 218 -6.31 -1.89 -31.90
C ASN A 218 -7.28 -1.58 -30.75
N VAL A 219 -7.37 -0.30 -30.34
CA VAL A 219 -8.37 0.15 -29.36
C VAL A 219 -9.79 -0.11 -29.89
N ASN A 220 -10.09 0.35 -31.11
CA ASN A 220 -11.43 0.22 -31.70
C ASN A 220 -11.88 -1.23 -31.86
N LYS A 221 -10.97 -2.16 -32.15
CA LYS A 221 -11.27 -3.60 -32.26
C LYS A 221 -11.74 -4.24 -30.95
N CYS A 222 -11.47 -3.62 -29.80
CA CYS A 222 -11.83 -4.18 -28.50
C CYS A 222 -13.26 -3.83 -28.06
N TYR A 223 -13.95 -2.90 -28.72
CA TYR A 223 -15.21 -2.36 -28.21
C TYR A 223 -16.28 -2.30 -29.30
N ASP A 224 -17.44 -2.90 -29.00
CA ASP A 224 -18.66 -2.66 -29.74
C ASP A 224 -19.17 -1.25 -29.44
N LYS A 225 -19.52 -0.51 -30.49
CA LYS A 225 -20.01 0.87 -30.38
C LYS A 225 -21.53 0.87 -30.52
N GLY A 226 -22.21 1.38 -29.50
CA GLY A 226 -23.65 1.66 -29.51
C GLY A 226 -24.00 2.92 -30.28
#